data_AF-A0A0H4BJH2-F1
#
_entry.id   AF-A0A0H4BJH2-F1
#
_cell.length_a   1.000
_cell.length_b   1.000
_cell.length_c   1.000
_cell.angle_alpha   90.00
_cell.angle_beta   90.00
_cell.angle_gamma   90.00
#
_symmetry.space_group_name_H-M   'P 1'
#
loop_
_entity.id
_entity.type
_entity.pdbx_description
1 polymer ?
#
loop_
_entity_poly.entity_id
_entity_poly.type
_entity_poly.pdbx_seq_one_letter_code
_entity_poly.pdbx_strand_id
1 'polypeptide(L)'
;MVRVLTLVVMAGLVSACVQKKATTWKVFPLQRNTPHDGLAVVSQPDGYGIHLYLETDTSDPAVCSPRWLPDPARLFNGNGSAPFSSGLAPRAEFLAAVKRRDVRKTLKQELEALCKLRAPQARWQWLEPPLKASDLMPVSLPALEYPDLLTDPVEEKQREDKLLKED
;
A
#
# COMPACT_ATOMS: atom_id res chain seq x y z
N MET A 1 -64.64 -11.16 -29.21
CA MET A 1 -64.76 -11.32 -27.76
C MET A 1 -63.88 -12.48 -27.30
N VAL A 2 -63.02 -12.22 -26.33
CA VAL A 2 -62.33 -13.18 -25.43
C VAL A 2 -61.36 -14.17 -26.08
N ARG A 3 -60.30 -13.69 -26.71
CA ARG A 3 -59.03 -14.41 -26.91
C ARG A 3 -57.98 -13.33 -27.22
N VAL A 4 -56.75 -13.51 -26.76
CA VAL A 4 -55.57 -12.61 -26.90
C VAL A 4 -55.19 -11.76 -25.67
N LEU A 5 -56.07 -11.48 -24.70
CA LEU A 5 -55.70 -10.58 -23.58
C LEU A 5 -55.04 -11.23 -22.35
N THR A 6 -54.76 -12.53 -22.36
CA THR A 6 -54.31 -13.26 -21.15
C THR A 6 -52.85 -13.73 -21.15
N LEU A 7 -52.06 -13.38 -22.17
CA LEU A 7 -50.66 -13.81 -22.30
C LEU A 7 -49.62 -12.71 -22.08
N VAL A 8 -50.04 -11.46 -21.87
CA VAL A 8 -49.12 -10.31 -21.67
C VAL A 8 -48.83 -10.04 -20.18
N VAL A 9 -49.66 -10.55 -19.26
CA VAL A 9 -49.54 -10.23 -17.82
C VAL A 9 -48.48 -11.07 -17.09
N MET A 10 -48.02 -12.19 -17.67
CA MET A 10 -47.08 -13.11 -16.99
C MET A 10 -45.60 -12.86 -17.29
N ALA A 11 -45.24 -11.90 -18.14
CA ALA A 11 -43.86 -11.62 -18.52
C ALA A 11 -43.20 -10.45 -17.75
N GLY A 12 -43.92 -9.81 -16.81
CA GLY A 12 -43.48 -8.57 -16.16
C GLY A 12 -42.98 -8.69 -14.72
N LEU A 13 -42.77 -9.90 -14.18
CA LEU A 13 -42.48 -10.09 -12.75
C LEU A 13 -41.05 -10.57 -12.42
N VAL A 14 -40.15 -10.64 -13.41
CA VAL A 14 -38.72 -10.97 -13.17
C VAL A 14 -37.84 -9.73 -13.34
N SER A 15 -38.24 -8.60 -12.76
CA SER A 15 -37.32 -7.51 -12.47
C SER A 15 -36.79 -7.72 -11.06
N ALA A 16 -35.92 -8.72 -10.91
CA ALA A 16 -35.19 -8.92 -9.67
C ALA A 16 -34.40 -7.64 -9.37
N CYS A 17 -34.74 -6.98 -8.28
CA CYS A 17 -34.03 -5.82 -7.75
C CYS A 17 -32.57 -6.21 -7.43
N VAL A 18 -31.69 -6.13 -8.42
CA VAL A 18 -30.25 -6.12 -8.18
C VAL A 18 -29.94 -4.77 -7.53
N GLN A 19 -30.02 -4.71 -6.20
CA GLN A 19 -29.46 -3.59 -5.45
C GLN A 19 -27.96 -3.57 -5.75
N LYS A 20 -27.53 -2.67 -6.65
CA LYS A 20 -26.11 -2.37 -6.83
C LYS A 20 -25.58 -1.94 -5.47
N LYS A 21 -24.80 -2.81 -4.81
CA LYS A 21 -24.13 -2.48 -3.56
C LYS A 21 -23.33 -1.21 -3.79
N ALA A 22 -23.77 -0.12 -3.18
CA ALA A 22 -23.13 1.18 -3.35
C ALA A 22 -21.68 1.06 -2.89
N THR A 23 -20.75 1.49 -3.72
CA THR A 23 -19.34 1.54 -3.37
C THR A 23 -19.13 2.67 -2.36
N THR A 24 -19.14 2.34 -1.08
CA THR A 24 -18.83 3.31 -0.02
C THR A 24 -17.34 3.27 0.25
N TRP A 25 -16.69 4.43 0.06
CA TRP A 25 -15.33 4.60 0.51
C TRP A 25 -15.31 4.64 2.04
N LYS A 26 -14.51 3.77 2.66
CA LYS A 26 -14.34 3.72 4.11
C LYS A 26 -12.85 3.68 4.43
N VAL A 27 -12.45 4.54 5.36
CA VAL A 27 -11.06 4.67 5.79
C VAL A 27 -11.01 4.49 7.29
N PHE A 28 -10.17 3.58 7.79
CA PHE A 28 -10.03 3.33 9.22
C PHE A 28 -8.64 2.74 9.57
N PRO A 29 -8.14 2.97 10.78
CA PRO A 29 -6.89 2.37 11.24
C PRO A 29 -6.97 0.84 11.23
N LEU A 30 -5.94 0.18 10.72
CA LEU A 30 -5.86 -1.29 10.67
C LEU A 30 -4.49 -1.73 11.20
N GLN A 31 -4.42 -1.98 12.50
CA GLN A 31 -3.20 -2.42 13.16
C GLN A 31 -2.77 -3.83 12.69
N ARG A 32 -1.46 -4.02 12.53
CA ARG A 32 -0.84 -5.34 12.30
C ARG A 32 0.08 -5.76 13.42
N ASN A 33 1.08 -4.95 13.72
CA ASN A 33 2.11 -5.25 14.70
C ASN A 33 2.01 -4.28 15.89
N THR A 34 1.92 -2.98 15.61
CA THR A 34 1.88 -1.91 16.61
C THR A 34 0.74 -0.94 16.33
N PRO A 35 0.22 -0.21 17.33
CA PRO A 35 -0.76 0.83 17.09
C PRO A 35 -0.30 1.82 16.01
N HIS A 36 -1.23 2.26 15.16
CA HIS A 36 -1.01 3.25 14.09
C HIS A 36 -0.09 2.82 12.93
N ASP A 37 0.22 1.51 12.80
CA ASP A 37 1.10 0.99 11.76
C ASP A 37 0.41 0.61 10.44
N GLY A 38 -0.90 0.88 10.33
CA GLY A 38 -1.67 0.49 9.15
C GLY A 38 -2.97 1.25 8.97
N LEU A 39 -3.37 1.41 7.71
CA LEU A 39 -4.60 2.06 7.30
C LEU A 39 -5.35 1.22 6.27
N ALA A 40 -6.60 0.89 6.58
CA ALA A 40 -7.51 0.28 5.64
C ALA A 40 -8.19 1.36 4.79
N VAL A 41 -8.17 1.18 3.47
CA VAL A 41 -8.91 2.01 2.51
C VAL A 41 -9.80 1.08 1.69
N VAL A 42 -11.07 1.00 2.07
CA VAL A 42 -12.11 0.28 1.32
C VAL A 42 -12.57 1.17 0.17
N SER A 43 -12.50 0.65 -1.05
CA SER A 43 -12.80 1.39 -2.28
C SER A 43 -13.70 0.63 -3.24
N GLN A 44 -14.09 -0.61 -2.88
CA GLN A 44 -14.90 -1.50 -3.71
C GLN A 44 -15.99 -2.18 -2.87
N PRO A 45 -17.00 -2.79 -3.51
CA PRO A 45 -18.02 -3.59 -2.82
C PRO A 45 -17.41 -4.69 -1.94
N ASP A 46 -18.22 -5.20 -1.01
CA ASP A 46 -17.87 -6.33 -0.14
C ASP A 46 -16.64 -6.12 0.75
N GLY A 47 -16.25 -4.85 0.96
CA GLY A 47 -15.12 -4.50 1.82
C GLY A 47 -13.77 -4.68 1.15
N TYR A 48 -13.74 -4.80 -0.18
CA TYR A 48 -12.50 -4.90 -0.94
C TYR A 48 -11.82 -3.52 -1.08
N GLY A 49 -10.50 -3.50 -1.06
CA GLY A 49 -9.75 -2.25 -1.11
C GLY A 49 -8.25 -2.47 -0.96
N ILE A 50 -7.57 -1.55 -0.31
CA ILE A 50 -6.13 -1.66 -0.04
C ILE A 50 -5.83 -1.45 1.44
N HIS A 51 -4.75 -2.06 1.89
CA HIS A 51 -4.15 -1.87 3.21
C HIS A 51 -2.80 -1.18 3.03
N LEU A 52 -2.69 0.03 3.55
CA LEU A 52 -1.47 0.82 3.55
C LEU A 52 -0.70 0.54 4.83
N TYR A 53 0.52 0.01 4.72
CA TYR A 53 1.44 -0.07 5.85
C TYR A 53 2.03 1.32 6.11
N LEU A 54 2.04 1.72 7.37
CA LEU A 54 2.50 3.04 7.79
C LEU A 54 3.85 2.91 8.48
N GLU A 55 4.81 3.67 7.98
CA GLU A 55 6.18 3.69 8.49
C GLU A 55 6.67 5.13 8.60
N THR A 56 7.59 5.35 9.53
CA THR A 56 8.21 6.66 9.78
C THR A 56 9.71 6.57 9.56
N ASP A 57 10.29 7.56 8.91
CA ASP A 57 11.73 7.75 8.85
C ASP A 57 12.20 8.51 10.09
N THR A 58 13.14 7.92 10.82
CA THR A 58 13.79 8.48 12.01
C THR A 58 15.31 8.42 11.88
N SER A 59 15.83 8.46 10.64
CA SER A 59 17.27 8.42 10.37
C SER A 59 17.99 9.67 10.92
N ASP A 60 17.30 10.81 10.96
CA ASP A 60 17.70 11.98 11.76
C ASP A 60 17.06 11.87 13.15
N PRO A 61 17.83 11.79 14.25
CA PRO A 61 17.28 11.70 15.60
C PRO A 61 16.39 12.88 16.02
N ALA A 62 16.52 14.05 15.38
CA ALA A 62 15.74 15.24 15.67
C ALA A 62 14.42 15.32 14.89
N VAL A 63 14.26 14.53 13.82
CA VAL A 63 13.13 14.63 12.90
C VAL A 63 12.51 13.26 12.67
N CYS A 64 11.18 13.22 12.72
CA CYS A 64 10.43 12.04 12.40
C CYS A 64 9.36 12.39 11.36
N SER A 65 9.38 11.67 10.24
CA SER A 65 8.57 11.98 9.05
C SER A 65 8.01 10.71 8.41
N PRO A 66 6.97 10.79 7.55
CA PRO A 66 6.49 9.64 6.82
C PRO A 66 7.56 8.97 5.95
N ARG A 67 7.63 7.64 5.98
CA ARG A 67 8.31 6.84 4.95
C ARG A 67 7.25 6.22 4.04
N TRP A 68 7.19 6.69 2.80
CA TRP A 68 6.14 6.26 1.87
C TRP A 68 6.41 4.88 1.28
N LEU A 69 5.47 3.95 1.49
CA LEU A 69 5.46 2.60 0.93
C LEU A 69 4.37 2.50 -0.16
N PRO A 70 4.72 2.63 -1.46
CA PRO A 70 3.74 2.71 -2.54
C PRO A 70 3.17 1.35 -2.97
N ASP A 71 3.58 0.27 -2.32
CA ASP A 71 3.19 -1.12 -2.58
C ASP A 71 2.22 -1.62 -1.49
N PRO A 72 0.92 -1.28 -1.58
CA PRO A 72 -0.04 -1.67 -0.56
C PRO A 72 -0.38 -3.16 -0.65
N ALA A 73 -0.78 -3.75 0.48
CA ALA A 73 -1.40 -5.06 0.44
C ALA A 73 -2.86 -4.97 -0.01
N ARG A 74 -3.36 -6.03 -0.62
CA ARG A 74 -4.78 -6.13 -0.92
C ARG A 74 -5.58 -6.32 0.37
N LEU A 75 -6.65 -5.54 0.55
CA LEU A 75 -7.58 -5.65 1.67
C LEU A 75 -8.83 -6.43 1.26
N PHE A 76 -9.25 -7.34 2.13
CA PHE A 76 -10.50 -8.09 2.06
C PHE A 76 -11.34 -7.85 3.30
N ASN A 77 -12.67 -7.96 3.16
CA ASN A 77 -13.63 -7.88 4.26
C ASN A 77 -13.54 -6.59 5.10
N GLY A 78 -13.15 -5.46 4.51
CA GLY A 78 -13.02 -4.16 5.18
C GLY A 78 -14.34 -3.57 5.72
N ASN A 79 -15.49 -4.10 5.27
CA ASN A 79 -16.80 -3.75 5.78
C ASN A 79 -17.32 -4.74 6.84
N GLY A 80 -16.64 -5.87 7.03
CA GLY A 80 -16.99 -6.88 8.04
C GLY A 80 -16.26 -6.66 9.37
N SER A 81 -16.41 -7.64 10.26
CA SER A 81 -15.80 -7.65 11.60
C SER A 81 -14.34 -8.12 11.64
N ALA A 82 -13.87 -8.77 10.57
CA ALA A 82 -12.54 -9.38 10.49
C ALA A 82 -11.85 -9.03 9.16
N PRO A 83 -11.38 -7.78 8.99
CA PRO A 83 -10.62 -7.38 7.82
C PRO A 83 -9.23 -8.04 7.80
N PHE A 84 -8.81 -8.54 6.64
CA PHE A 84 -7.49 -9.15 6.47
C PHE A 84 -6.84 -8.71 5.17
N SER A 85 -5.52 -8.88 5.10
CA SER A 85 -4.72 -8.49 3.95
C SER A 85 -3.98 -9.69 3.37
N SER A 86 -3.93 -9.81 2.06
CA SER A 86 -3.21 -10.91 1.38
C SER A 86 -2.80 -10.53 -0.03
N GLY A 87 -1.53 -10.70 -0.37
CA GLY A 87 -0.98 -10.31 -1.68
C GLY A 87 -0.83 -8.81 -1.87
N LEU A 88 -0.18 -8.43 -2.98
CA LEU A 88 0.05 -7.04 -3.34
C LEU A 88 -1.12 -6.47 -4.15
N ALA A 89 -1.48 -5.23 -3.89
CA ALA A 89 -2.37 -4.45 -4.73
C ALA A 89 -1.55 -3.54 -5.67
N PRO A 90 -2.09 -3.18 -6.85
CA PRO A 90 -1.40 -2.30 -7.79
C PRO A 90 -1.05 -0.94 -7.18
N ARG A 91 0.16 -0.44 -7.47
CA ARG A 91 0.60 0.92 -7.09
C ARG A 91 -0.36 2.02 -7.52
N ALA A 92 -1.06 1.83 -8.65
CA ALA A 92 -2.07 2.77 -9.12
C ALA A 92 -3.22 2.96 -8.10
N GLU A 93 -3.57 1.94 -7.32
CA GLU A 93 -4.58 2.05 -6.28
C GLU A 93 -4.08 2.82 -5.06
N PHE A 94 -2.81 2.67 -4.69
CA PHE A 94 -2.16 3.55 -3.71
C PHE A 94 -2.26 5.01 -4.16
N LEU A 95 -1.83 5.32 -5.38
CA LEU A 95 -1.86 6.68 -5.93
C LEU A 95 -3.30 7.23 -5.99
N ALA A 96 -4.28 6.40 -6.31
CA ALA A 96 -5.69 6.79 -6.30
C ALA A 96 -6.21 7.09 -4.88
N ALA A 97 -5.82 6.28 -3.89
CA ALA A 97 -6.20 6.47 -2.50
C ALA A 97 -5.61 7.75 -1.92
N VAL A 98 -4.29 7.97 -2.06
CA VAL A 98 -3.62 9.15 -1.49
C VAL A 98 -3.98 10.46 -2.18
N LYS A 99 -4.62 10.43 -3.36
CA LYS A 99 -5.25 11.62 -3.97
C LYS A 99 -6.47 12.11 -3.20
N ARG A 100 -7.13 11.25 -2.41
CA ARG A 100 -8.30 11.65 -1.64
C ARG A 100 -7.91 12.39 -0.36
N ARG A 101 -8.68 13.44 -0.04
CA ARG A 101 -8.44 14.30 1.12
C ARG A 101 -8.69 13.59 2.45
N ASP A 102 -9.71 12.74 2.51
CA ASP A 102 -10.04 11.94 3.71
C ASP A 102 -8.91 10.96 4.03
N VAL A 103 -8.39 10.25 3.03
CA VAL A 103 -7.24 9.36 3.18
C VAL A 103 -6.01 10.11 3.67
N ARG A 104 -5.62 11.23 3.04
CA ARG A 104 -4.46 12.03 3.49
C ARG A 104 -4.62 12.56 4.91
N LYS A 105 -5.83 12.96 5.29
CA LYS A 105 -6.11 13.43 6.66
C LYS A 105 -5.86 12.31 7.66
N THR A 106 -6.40 11.11 7.43
CA THR A 106 -6.21 9.98 8.35
C THR A 106 -4.76 9.49 8.34
N LEU A 107 -4.11 9.42 7.18
CA LEU A 107 -2.67 9.11 7.08
C LEU A 107 -1.83 10.03 7.97
N LYS A 108 -2.06 11.34 7.90
CA LYS A 108 -1.33 12.31 8.73
C LYS A 108 -1.54 12.07 10.22
N GLN A 109 -2.77 11.75 10.63
CA GLN A 109 -3.10 11.47 12.03
C GLN A 109 -2.43 10.20 12.54
N GLU A 110 -2.54 9.10 11.79
CA GLU A 110 -1.94 7.82 12.17
C GLU A 110 -0.41 7.89 12.16
N LEU A 111 0.21 8.49 11.14
CA LEU A 111 1.67 8.62 11.08
C LEU A 111 2.23 9.55 12.16
N GLU A 112 1.53 10.63 12.52
CA GLU A 112 1.93 11.49 13.65
C GLU A 112 1.86 10.72 14.98
N ALA A 113 0.83 9.89 15.17
CA ALA A 113 0.71 9.06 16.36
C ALA A 113 1.79 7.96 16.41
N LEU A 114 2.05 7.30 15.29
CA LEU A 114 3.14 6.32 15.15
C LEU A 114 4.49 6.96 15.46
N CYS A 115 4.72 8.18 14.97
CA CYS A 115 5.92 8.96 15.25
C CYS A 115 6.11 9.21 16.75
N LYS A 116 5.07 9.63 17.46
CA LYS A 116 5.11 9.85 18.92
C LYS A 116 5.43 8.57 19.69
N LEU A 117 4.98 7.41 19.21
CA LEU A 117 5.29 6.12 19.81
C LEU A 117 6.74 5.69 19.58
N ARG A 118 7.27 5.89 18.37
CA ARG A 118 8.60 5.38 17.98
C ARG A 118 9.74 6.33 18.29
N ALA A 119 9.52 7.64 18.20
CA ALA A 119 10.52 8.68 18.39
C ALA A 119 9.94 9.86 19.20
N PRO A 120 9.67 9.68 20.50
CA PRO A 120 8.93 10.65 21.33
C PRO A 120 9.62 12.02 21.47
N GLN A 121 10.95 12.08 21.27
CA GLN A 121 11.73 13.31 21.34
C GLN A 121 11.92 13.99 19.96
N ALA A 122 11.58 13.30 18.87
CA ALA A 122 11.75 13.84 17.53
C ALA A 122 10.60 14.79 17.16
N ARG A 123 10.92 15.83 16.40
CA ARG A 123 9.92 16.74 15.85
C ARG A 123 9.20 16.06 14.68
N TRP A 124 7.88 16.01 14.76
CA TRP A 124 7.04 15.57 13.66
C TRP A 124 7.16 16.51 12.45
N GLN A 125 7.40 15.93 11.29
CA GLN A 125 7.40 16.64 10.01
C GLN A 125 6.56 15.88 9.00
N TRP A 126 5.45 16.49 8.58
CA TRP A 126 4.64 15.96 7.49
C TRP A 126 5.34 16.17 6.14
N LEU A 127 5.44 15.09 5.38
CA LEU A 127 5.82 15.09 3.97
C LEU A 127 4.59 14.63 3.18
N GLU A 128 4.25 15.26 2.06
CA GLU A 128 3.12 14.80 1.25
C GLU A 128 3.42 13.43 0.60
N PRO A 129 2.42 12.54 0.45
CA PRO A 129 2.59 11.29 -0.28
C PRO A 129 2.79 11.56 -1.78
N PRO A 130 3.46 10.63 -2.49
CA PRO A 130 3.58 10.74 -3.94
C PRO A 130 2.21 10.65 -4.60
N LEU A 131 1.87 11.63 -5.44
CA LEU A 131 0.53 11.76 -6.03
C LEU A 131 0.48 11.22 -7.47
N LYS A 132 1.64 11.09 -8.12
CA LYS A 132 1.78 10.49 -9.45
C LYS A 132 2.96 9.53 -9.47
N ALA A 133 2.95 8.63 -10.45
CA ALA A 133 3.98 7.60 -10.58
C ALA A 133 5.40 8.18 -10.71
N SER A 134 5.56 9.36 -11.32
CA SER A 134 6.86 10.03 -11.43
C SER A 134 7.42 10.55 -10.10
N ASP A 135 6.59 10.67 -9.06
CA ASP A 135 7.04 11.08 -7.72
C ASP A 135 7.56 9.89 -6.90
N LEU A 136 7.34 8.66 -7.40
CA LEU A 136 7.86 7.46 -6.77
C LEU A 136 9.36 7.41 -7.03
N MET A 137 10.15 7.71 -6.00
CA MET A 137 11.58 7.50 -6.08
C MET A 137 11.86 6.00 -6.20
N PRO A 138 12.59 5.57 -7.24
CA PRO A 138 13.08 4.20 -7.30
C PRO A 138 13.93 3.94 -6.07
N VAL A 139 13.73 2.79 -5.42
CA VAL A 139 14.68 2.33 -4.40
C VAL A 139 15.97 2.02 -5.15
N SER A 140 17.01 2.83 -4.94
CA SER A 140 18.35 2.44 -5.37
C SER A 140 18.75 1.26 -4.52
N LEU A 141 19.14 0.18 -5.19
CA LEU A 141 19.63 -1.03 -4.57
C LEU A 141 21.05 -1.21 -5.08
N PRO A 142 22.04 -0.48 -4.52
CA PRO A 142 23.39 -0.47 -5.07
C PRO A 142 23.99 -1.88 -5.15
N ALA A 143 23.63 -2.77 -4.22
CA ALA A 143 24.01 -4.18 -4.23
C ALA A 143 23.51 -4.99 -5.45
N LEU A 144 22.49 -4.50 -6.16
CA LEU A 144 22.00 -5.06 -7.42
C LEU A 144 22.44 -4.25 -8.65
N GLU A 145 22.98 -3.04 -8.44
CA GLU A 145 23.42 -2.14 -9.50
C GLU A 145 24.91 -2.33 -9.83
N TYR A 146 25.70 -2.75 -8.85
CA TYR A 146 27.09 -3.14 -9.07
C TYR A 146 27.17 -4.59 -9.55
N PRO A 147 28.07 -4.91 -10.50
CA PRO A 147 28.49 -6.30 -10.69
C PRO A 147 28.97 -6.86 -9.35
N ASP A 148 28.74 -8.16 -9.12
CA ASP A 148 29.05 -8.85 -7.86
C ASP A 148 30.35 -8.32 -7.25
N LEU A 149 30.29 -7.89 -5.98
CA LEU A 149 31.47 -7.44 -5.21
C LEU A 149 32.51 -8.56 -5.02
N LEU A 150 32.19 -9.77 -5.46
CA LEU A 150 33.07 -10.92 -5.47
C LEU A 150 33.76 -10.97 -6.84
N THR A 151 35.04 -10.62 -6.86
CA THR A 151 35.93 -10.90 -7.99
C THR A 151 35.81 -12.38 -8.37
N ASP A 152 35.86 -12.70 -9.67
CA ASP A 152 35.89 -14.09 -10.12
C ASP A 152 37.03 -14.84 -9.39
N PRO A 153 36.78 -16.00 -8.75
CA PRO A 153 37.80 -16.72 -8.00
C PRO A 153 39.04 -17.10 -8.81
N VAL A 154 38.89 -17.29 -10.13
CA VAL A 154 39.99 -17.56 -11.05
C VAL A 154 40.82 -16.30 -11.26
N GLU A 155 40.18 -15.15 -11.38
CA GLU A 155 40.83 -13.86 -11.57
C GLU A 155 41.60 -13.43 -10.30
N GLU A 156 41.02 -13.66 -9.12
CA GLU A 156 41.69 -13.41 -7.83
C GLU A 156 42.91 -14.33 -7.66
N LYS A 157 42.77 -15.62 -7.97
CA LYS A 157 43.87 -16.59 -7.90
C LYS A 157 45.02 -16.22 -8.84
N GLN A 158 44.73 -15.73 -10.05
CA GLN A 158 45.76 -15.27 -10.98
C GLN A 158 46.51 -14.04 -10.45
N ARG A 159 45.82 -13.16 -9.71
CA ARG A 159 46.41 -12.01 -9.04
C ARG A 159 47.36 -12.45 -7.92
N GLU A 160 46.90 -13.37 -7.07
CA GLU A 160 47.71 -13.97 -6.00
C GLU A 160 48.97 -14.65 -6.58
N ASP A 161 48.81 -15.48 -7.62
CA ASP A 161 49.92 -16.18 -8.26
C ASP A 161 50.95 -15.23 -8.91
N LYS A 162 50.52 -14.04 -9.37
CA LYS A 162 51.43 -13.01 -9.89
C LYS A 162 52.21 -12.34 -8.78
N LEU A 163 51.53 -11.95 -7.70
CA LEU A 163 52.17 -11.31 -6.54
C LEU A 163 53.21 -12.24 -5.90
N LEU A 164 52.93 -13.55 -5.83
CA LEU A 164 53.84 -14.55 -5.26
C LEU A 164 55.02 -14.92 -6.18
N LYS A 165 55.05 -14.46 -7.43
CA LYS A 165 56.14 -14.71 -8.40
C LYS A 165 57.06 -13.50 -8.61
N GLU A 166 56.72 -12.35 -8.05
CA GLU A 166 57.52 -11.12 -8.13
C GLU A 166 58.50 -10.96 -6.95
N ASP A 167 58.61 -11.97 -6.07
CA ASP A 167 59.68 -12.18 -5.07
C ASP A 167 60.67 -13.27 -5.53
#